data_AF-A0A4Q4T501-F1
#
_entry.id   AF-A0A4Q4T501-F1
#
_cell.length_a   1.000
_cell.length_b   1.000
_cell.length_c   1.000
_cell.angle_alpha   90.00
_cell.angle_beta   90.00
_cell.angle_gamma   90.00
#
_symmetry.space_group_name_H-M   'P 1'
#
loop_
_entity.id
_entity.type
_entity.pdbx_description
1 polymer ?
#
loop_
_entity_poly.entity_id
_entity_poly.type
_entity_poly.pdbx_seq_one_letter_code
_entity_poly.pdbx_strand_id
1 'polypeptide(L)'
;MRFPILAVVAAYASAVSGAITWRLEKASNPTADQADAYSRIEAAMRLAVARYSRYTDASKTIRVYYAPGVPTAEANYNGDLRFGSNRAYMTERTAMHEISHTLGVGQTAAFDQRCAANNWPTATPLLQSWDGPSARINCGGGHFWPYGLNYDNEWSETNANRHVQLVDAMLADGM
;
A
#
# COMPACT_ATOMS: atom_id res chain seq x y z
N MET A 1 -52.81 -31.16 -11.46
CA MET A 1 -51.88 -30.19 -12.08
C MET A 1 -50.66 -30.09 -11.17
N ARG A 2 -49.47 -30.49 -11.64
CA ARG A 2 -48.23 -30.51 -10.85
C ARG A 2 -47.45 -29.22 -11.18
N PHE A 3 -47.29 -28.33 -10.21
CA PHE A 3 -46.43 -27.15 -10.35
C PHE A 3 -44.98 -27.54 -9.97
N PRO A 4 -43.97 -27.31 -10.82
CA PRO A 4 -42.59 -27.49 -10.42
C PRO A 4 -42.11 -26.28 -9.61
N ILE A 5 -41.53 -26.55 -8.44
CA ILE A 5 -40.83 -25.56 -7.63
C ILE A 5 -39.43 -25.37 -8.25
N LEU A 6 -39.17 -24.19 -8.79
CA LEU A 6 -37.84 -23.75 -9.20
C LEU A 6 -37.06 -23.32 -7.94
N ALA A 7 -36.09 -24.14 -7.53
CA ALA A 7 -35.12 -23.75 -6.52
C ALA A 7 -34.02 -22.91 -7.18
N VAL A 8 -33.99 -21.61 -6.88
CA VAL A 8 -32.86 -20.74 -7.22
C VAL A 8 -31.81 -20.91 -6.14
N VAL A 9 -30.71 -21.58 -6.47
CA VAL A 9 -29.51 -21.64 -5.61
C VAL A 9 -28.69 -20.38 -5.90
N ALA A 10 -28.74 -19.41 -5.00
CA ALA A 10 -27.82 -18.29 -5.00
C ALA A 10 -26.46 -18.79 -4.51
N ALA A 11 -25.50 -18.96 -5.41
CA ALA A 11 -24.12 -19.19 -5.06
C ALA A 11 -23.52 -17.89 -4.51
N TYR A 12 -23.27 -17.84 -3.20
CA TYR A 12 -22.41 -16.80 -2.62
C TYR A 12 -20.99 -17.08 -3.07
N ALA A 13 -20.51 -16.34 -4.07
CA ALA A 13 -19.09 -16.28 -4.37
C ALA A 13 -18.41 -15.57 -3.19
N SER A 14 -17.75 -16.33 -2.32
CA SER A 14 -16.77 -15.75 -1.40
C SER A 14 -15.63 -15.22 -2.25
N ALA A 15 -15.64 -13.92 -2.57
CA ALA A 15 -14.46 -13.26 -3.06
C ALA A 15 -13.40 -13.41 -1.95
N VAL A 16 -12.39 -14.24 -2.20
CA VAL A 16 -11.15 -14.20 -1.43
C VAL A 16 -10.55 -12.85 -1.77
N SER A 17 -10.89 -11.82 -1.00
CA SER A 17 -10.17 -10.55 -1.05
C SER A 17 -8.71 -10.87 -0.76
N GLY A 18 -7.83 -10.52 -1.68
CA GLY A 18 -6.40 -10.59 -1.42
C GLY A 18 -6.10 -9.61 -0.30
N ALA A 19 -5.83 -10.12 0.90
CA ALA A 19 -5.62 -9.28 2.06
C ALA A 19 -4.14 -8.92 2.17
N ILE A 20 -3.84 -7.64 2.32
CA ILE A 20 -2.56 -7.23 2.91
C ILE A 20 -2.60 -7.64 4.37
N THR A 21 -1.72 -8.54 4.76
CA THR A 21 -1.55 -8.99 6.14
C THR A 21 -0.18 -8.60 6.65
N TRP A 22 -0.03 -8.42 7.96
CA TRP A 22 1.25 -8.02 8.54
C TRP A 22 1.47 -8.61 9.92
N ARG A 23 2.75 -8.76 10.26
CA ARG A 23 3.20 -9.09 11.61
C ARG A 23 4.42 -8.25 11.96
N LEU A 24 4.37 -7.58 13.11
CA LEU A 24 5.53 -6.90 13.68
C LEU A 24 6.38 -7.89 14.47
N GLU A 25 7.66 -8.01 14.09
CA GLU A 25 8.64 -8.78 14.85
C GLU A 25 9.07 -8.02 16.09
N LYS A 26 8.84 -8.64 17.25
CA LYS A 26 9.09 -8.06 18.57
C LYS A 26 10.09 -8.91 19.34
N ALA A 27 10.99 -8.25 20.05
CA ALA A 27 11.82 -8.91 21.05
C ALA A 27 10.93 -9.52 22.14
N SER A 28 11.33 -10.68 22.69
CA SER A 28 10.59 -11.35 23.77
C SER A 28 10.58 -10.54 25.07
N ASN A 29 11.60 -9.72 25.31
CA ASN A 29 11.70 -8.80 26.43
C ASN A 29 12.10 -7.39 25.93
N PRO A 30 11.12 -6.57 25.51
CA PRO A 30 11.41 -5.29 24.87
C PRO A 30 11.94 -4.25 25.85
N THR A 31 12.88 -3.42 25.39
CA THR A 31 13.25 -2.18 26.08
C THR A 31 12.11 -1.16 26.05
N ALA A 32 12.18 -0.10 26.87
CA ALA A 32 11.20 0.98 26.83
C ALA A 32 11.13 1.66 25.44
N ASP A 33 12.28 1.83 24.79
CA ASP A 33 12.38 2.35 23.42
C ASP A 33 11.66 1.42 22.43
N GLN A 34 11.95 0.12 22.46
CA GLN A 34 11.29 -0.87 21.61
C GLN A 34 9.78 -0.89 21.84
N ALA A 35 9.33 -0.86 23.10
CA ALA A 35 7.91 -0.86 23.43
C ALA A 35 7.16 0.36 22.85
N ASP A 36 7.75 1.56 22.96
CA ASP A 36 7.18 2.78 22.34
C ASP A 36 7.17 2.69 20.81
N ALA A 37 8.27 2.23 20.20
CA ALA A 37 8.34 2.04 18.75
C ALA A 37 7.26 1.05 18.27
N TYR A 38 7.14 -0.09 18.94
CA TYR A 38 6.18 -1.13 18.60
C TYR A 38 4.75 -0.60 18.65
N SER A 39 4.37 0.10 19.72
CA SER A 39 3.01 0.66 19.83
C SER A 39 2.68 1.62 18.68
N ARG A 40 3.63 2.43 18.23
CA ARG A 40 3.43 3.39 17.14
C ARG A 40 3.38 2.71 15.77
N ILE A 41 4.30 1.79 15.52
CA ILE A 41 4.33 0.99 14.29
C ILE A 41 3.04 0.19 14.13
N GLU A 42 2.55 -0.45 15.20
CA GLU A 42 1.29 -1.20 15.15
C GLU A 42 0.10 -0.29 14.85
N ALA A 43 0.05 0.91 15.44
CA ALA A 43 -1.00 1.88 15.14
C ALA A 43 -0.96 2.32 13.67
N ALA A 44 0.23 2.64 13.16
CA ALA A 44 0.45 3.04 11.76
C ALA A 44 0.06 1.93 10.78
N MET A 45 0.56 0.70 10.99
CA MET A 45 0.28 -0.46 10.13
C MET A 45 -1.20 -0.84 10.15
N ARG A 46 -1.86 -0.77 11.31
CA ARG A 46 -3.30 -1.03 11.40
C ARG A 46 -4.11 -0.05 10.57
N LEU A 47 -3.80 1.24 10.64
CA LEU A 47 -4.50 2.27 9.85
C LEU A 47 -4.23 2.09 8.35
N ALA A 48 -2.96 1.92 7.97
CA ALA A 48 -2.57 1.75 6.58
C ALA A 48 -3.23 0.52 5.94
N VAL A 49 -3.17 -0.64 6.59
CA VAL A 49 -3.79 -1.88 6.08
C VAL A 49 -5.31 -1.78 6.05
N ALA A 50 -5.93 -1.15 7.05
CA ALA A 50 -7.38 -0.90 7.02
C ALA A 50 -7.81 0.07 5.91
N ARG A 51 -6.91 0.90 5.39
CA ARG A 51 -7.17 1.74 4.22
C ARG A 51 -6.95 0.98 2.92
N TYR A 52 -5.86 0.21 2.82
CA TYR A 52 -5.61 -0.67 1.68
C TYR A 52 -6.79 -1.63 1.46
N SER A 53 -7.31 -2.25 2.52
CA SER A 53 -8.46 -3.18 2.44
C SER A 53 -9.78 -2.54 1.98
N ARG A 54 -9.88 -1.21 1.87
CA ARG A 54 -11.08 -0.52 1.38
C ARG A 54 -11.07 -0.28 -0.12
N TYR A 55 -9.90 -0.21 -0.73
CA TYR A 55 -9.74 0.28 -2.10
C TYR A 55 -8.96 -0.66 -3.02
N THR A 56 -8.45 -1.78 -2.52
CA THR A 56 -7.74 -2.77 -3.33
C THR A 56 -8.02 -4.19 -2.83
N ASP A 57 -7.95 -5.14 -3.76
CA ASP A 57 -7.89 -6.58 -3.48
C ASP A 57 -6.46 -7.14 -3.57
N ALA A 58 -5.44 -6.28 -3.53
CA ALA A 58 -4.04 -6.67 -3.58
C ALA A 58 -3.63 -7.48 -2.34
N SER A 59 -2.93 -8.60 -2.57
CA SER A 59 -2.45 -9.50 -1.51
C SER A 59 -0.95 -9.36 -1.28
N LYS A 60 -0.55 -9.27 -0.01
CA LYS A 60 0.86 -9.34 0.43
C LYS A 60 0.93 -9.76 1.90
N THR A 61 1.90 -10.61 2.24
CA THR A 61 2.25 -10.86 3.64
C THR A 61 3.48 -10.02 3.97
N ILE A 62 3.34 -9.10 4.92
CA ILE A 62 4.38 -8.14 5.29
C ILE A 62 4.98 -8.50 6.65
N ARG A 63 6.30 -8.64 6.70
CA ARG A 63 7.06 -8.73 7.94
C ARG A 63 7.55 -7.34 8.30
N VAL A 64 7.08 -6.83 9.43
CA VAL A 64 7.38 -5.48 9.90
C VAL A 64 8.45 -5.55 10.97
N TYR A 65 9.42 -4.64 10.94
CA TYR A 65 10.49 -4.58 11.93
C TYR A 65 10.71 -3.17 12.46
N TYR A 66 11.13 -3.08 13.72
CA TYR A 66 11.82 -1.90 14.24
C TYR A 66 13.33 -2.09 14.06
N ALA A 67 13.93 -1.26 13.23
CA ALA A 67 15.35 -1.33 12.85
C ALA A 67 16.01 0.04 13.05
N PRO A 68 16.51 0.37 14.26
CA PRO A 68 17.02 1.71 14.60
C PRO A 68 18.10 2.29 13.68
N GLY A 69 18.83 1.43 12.94
CA GLY A 69 19.84 1.83 11.95
C GLY A 69 19.27 2.34 10.63
N VAL A 70 17.97 2.17 10.38
CA VAL A 70 17.27 2.76 9.24
C VAL A 70 16.99 4.25 9.56
N PRO A 71 17.34 5.20 8.67
CA PRO A 71 17.13 6.63 8.93
C PRO A 71 15.65 7.02 9.08
N THR A 72 14.78 6.43 8.27
CA THR A 72 13.35 6.76 8.18
C THR A 72 12.50 5.50 8.24
N ALA A 73 12.17 4.93 7.09
CA ALA A 73 11.62 3.61 6.88
C ALA A 73 12.14 3.08 5.53
N GLU A 74 12.05 1.78 5.30
CA GLU A 74 12.38 1.17 4.01
C GLU A 74 11.64 -0.16 3.85
N ALA A 75 11.33 -0.53 2.61
CA ALA A 75 10.68 -1.78 2.29
C ALA A 75 11.26 -2.44 1.04
N ASN A 76 10.98 -3.74 0.91
CA ASN A 76 11.37 -4.54 -0.23
C ASN A 76 10.18 -5.35 -0.76
N TYR A 77 10.20 -5.65 -2.06
CA TYR A 77 9.15 -6.44 -2.72
C TYR A 77 8.93 -7.83 -2.10
N ASN A 78 9.96 -8.38 -1.43
CA ASN A 78 9.88 -9.64 -0.70
C ASN A 78 8.92 -9.61 0.52
N GLY A 79 8.37 -8.45 0.87
CA GLY A 79 7.45 -8.25 1.99
C GLY A 79 8.10 -7.77 3.28
N ASP A 80 9.40 -7.46 3.31
CA ASP A 80 10.01 -6.83 4.48
C ASP A 80 9.75 -5.32 4.49
N LEU A 81 9.32 -4.80 5.64
CA LEU A 81 9.06 -3.39 5.89
C LEU A 81 9.69 -2.99 7.22
N ARG A 82 10.56 -1.98 7.23
CA ARG A 82 11.38 -1.62 8.40
C ARG A 82 11.18 -0.16 8.74
N PHE A 83 10.93 0.13 10.02
CA PHE A 83 10.91 1.49 10.55
C PHE A 83 12.18 1.79 11.35
N GLY A 84 12.73 2.98 11.14
CA GLY A 84 13.88 3.53 11.85
C GLY A 84 13.58 3.99 13.27
N SER A 85 14.59 4.58 13.92
CA SER A 85 14.47 5.11 15.29
C SER A 85 13.61 6.37 15.37
N ASN A 86 13.47 7.15 14.31
CA ASN A 86 12.75 8.41 14.35
C ASN A 86 11.22 8.21 14.33
N ARG A 87 10.56 8.56 15.45
CA ARG A 87 9.10 8.41 15.63
C ARG A 87 8.26 9.23 14.67
N ALA A 88 8.80 10.30 14.08
CA ALA A 88 8.11 11.09 13.07
C ALA A 88 7.75 10.26 11.82
N TYR A 89 8.44 9.15 11.57
CA TYR A 89 8.16 8.25 10.44
C TYR A 89 7.27 7.06 10.82
N MET A 90 6.89 6.87 12.08
CA MET A 90 5.98 5.78 12.50
C MET A 90 4.52 6.22 12.36
N THR A 91 4.13 6.59 11.14
CA THR A 91 2.84 7.19 10.80
C THR A 91 2.12 6.35 9.75
N GLU A 92 0.80 6.53 9.64
CA GLU A 92 -0.01 5.89 8.60
C GLU A 92 0.54 6.21 7.20
N ARG A 93 0.85 7.49 6.92
CA ARG A 93 1.46 7.91 5.66
C ARG A 93 2.70 7.08 5.31
N THR A 94 3.65 6.97 6.24
CA THR A 94 4.90 6.23 5.96
C THR A 94 4.58 4.76 5.73
N ALA A 95 3.75 4.16 6.58
CA ALA A 95 3.36 2.77 6.41
C ALA A 95 2.72 2.52 5.03
N MET A 96 1.86 3.44 4.55
CA MET A 96 1.25 3.32 3.24
C MET A 96 2.25 3.41 2.09
N HIS A 97 3.17 4.39 2.17
CA HIS A 97 4.27 4.55 1.23
C HIS A 97 5.11 3.27 1.15
N GLU A 98 5.55 2.74 2.29
CA GLU A 98 6.36 1.53 2.34
C GLU A 98 5.60 0.27 1.90
N ILE A 99 4.29 0.16 2.19
CA ILE A 99 3.45 -0.92 1.66
C ILE A 99 3.47 -0.89 0.13
N SER A 100 3.42 0.29 -0.51
CA SER A 100 3.46 0.40 -1.98
C SER A 100 4.76 -0.17 -2.57
N HIS A 101 5.89 -0.01 -1.88
CA HIS A 101 7.15 -0.65 -2.27
C HIS A 101 7.07 -2.18 -2.17
N THR A 102 6.43 -2.75 -1.15
CA THR A 102 6.20 -4.21 -1.06
C THR A 102 5.31 -4.74 -2.19
N LEU A 103 4.51 -3.87 -2.82
CA LEU A 103 3.62 -4.17 -3.93
C LEU A 103 4.27 -3.97 -5.30
N GLY A 104 5.41 -3.28 -5.38
CA GLY A 104 6.23 -3.24 -6.60
C GLY A 104 6.79 -1.86 -6.96
N VAL A 105 6.25 -0.79 -6.36
CA VAL A 105 6.73 0.58 -6.60
C VAL A 105 8.25 0.65 -6.35
N GLY A 106 9.02 1.01 -7.37
CA GLY A 106 10.49 1.13 -7.28
C GLY A 106 11.25 -0.16 -6.98
N GLN A 107 10.60 -1.33 -7.02
CA GLN A 107 11.21 -2.62 -6.67
C GLN A 107 11.13 -3.64 -7.82
N THR A 108 10.35 -3.39 -8.87
CA THR A 108 10.17 -4.32 -10.00
C THR A 108 10.58 -3.71 -11.33
N ALA A 109 11.08 -4.54 -12.23
CA ALA A 109 11.35 -4.12 -13.61
C ALA A 109 10.06 -3.67 -14.34
N ALA A 110 8.90 -4.22 -13.95
CA ALA A 110 7.62 -3.83 -14.51
C ALA A 110 7.25 -2.38 -14.14
N PHE A 111 7.46 -1.98 -12.88
CA PHE A 111 7.34 -0.58 -12.47
C PHE A 111 8.25 0.32 -13.32
N ASP A 112 9.55 0.00 -13.40
CA ASP A 112 10.53 0.80 -14.13
C ASP A 112 10.19 0.95 -15.62
N GLN A 113 9.80 -0.15 -16.27
CA GLN A 113 9.40 -0.15 -17.68
C GLN A 113 8.16 0.70 -17.94
N ARG A 114 7.14 0.61 -17.08
CA ARG A 114 5.92 1.42 -17.20
C ARG A 114 6.18 2.89 -16.94
N CYS A 115 7.00 3.20 -15.95
CA CYS A 115 7.47 4.54 -15.68
C CYS A 115 8.23 5.14 -16.88
N ALA A 116 9.19 4.40 -17.45
CA ALA A 116 9.96 4.84 -18.61
C ALA A 116 9.09 5.06 -19.86
N ALA A 117 8.11 4.19 -20.07
CA ALA A 117 7.16 4.32 -21.18
C ALA A 117 6.04 5.34 -20.92
N ASN A 118 5.89 5.82 -19.68
CA ASN A 118 4.71 6.53 -19.18
C ASN A 118 3.38 5.86 -19.56
N ASN A 119 3.37 4.53 -19.60
CA ASN A 119 2.24 3.76 -20.10
C ASN A 119 1.48 3.09 -18.95
N TRP A 120 0.45 3.80 -18.49
CA TRP A 120 -0.44 3.37 -17.41
C TRP A 120 -1.90 3.45 -17.88
N PRO A 121 -2.39 2.45 -18.62
CA PRO A 121 -3.70 2.50 -19.28
C PRO A 121 -4.89 2.59 -18.31
N THR A 122 -4.73 2.16 -17.06
CA THR A 122 -5.74 2.29 -16.00
C THR A 122 -5.40 3.43 -15.05
N ALA A 123 -4.14 3.55 -14.62
CA ALA A 123 -3.77 4.53 -13.60
C ALA A 123 -3.73 5.98 -14.13
N THR A 124 -3.35 6.21 -15.40
CA THR A 124 -3.36 7.57 -15.97
C THR A 124 -4.78 8.14 -16.10
N PRO A 125 -5.77 7.44 -16.68
CA PRO A 125 -7.14 7.94 -16.72
C PRO A 125 -7.74 8.18 -15.33
N LEU A 126 -7.44 7.31 -14.36
CA LEU A 126 -7.86 7.51 -12.98
C LEU A 126 -7.32 8.81 -12.40
N LEU A 127 -6.01 9.04 -12.54
CA LEU A 127 -5.37 10.29 -12.11
C LEU A 127 -5.99 11.52 -12.81
N GLN A 128 -6.20 11.43 -14.12
CA GLN A 128 -6.79 12.53 -14.89
C GLN A 128 -8.23 12.84 -14.49
N SER A 129 -8.98 11.84 -14.00
CA SER A 129 -10.34 12.07 -13.46
C SER A 129 -10.34 12.94 -12.20
N TRP A 130 -9.22 12.99 -11.48
CA TRP A 130 -9.05 13.78 -10.26
C TRP A 130 -8.42 15.15 -10.51
N ASP A 131 -7.37 15.18 -11.33
CA ASP A 131 -6.44 16.32 -11.44
C ASP A 131 -6.49 16.98 -12.81
N GLY A 132 -7.38 16.51 -13.69
CA GLY A 132 -7.62 17.05 -15.02
C GLY A 132 -6.87 16.33 -16.14
N PRO A 133 -7.23 16.61 -17.41
CA PRO A 133 -6.79 15.83 -18.57
C PRO A 133 -5.28 15.91 -18.84
N SER A 134 -4.58 16.91 -18.33
CA SER A 134 -3.12 17.05 -18.47
C SER A 134 -2.32 16.31 -17.41
N ALA A 135 -2.96 15.71 -16.40
CA ALA A 135 -2.26 15.02 -15.33
C ALA A 135 -1.47 13.81 -15.86
N ARG A 136 -0.31 13.56 -15.25
CA ARG A 136 0.63 12.49 -15.62
C ARG A 136 1.20 11.87 -14.36
N ILE A 137 1.37 10.55 -14.38
CA ILE A 137 2.16 9.84 -13.37
C ILE A 137 3.62 10.07 -13.73
N ASN A 138 4.41 10.54 -12.78
CA ASN A 138 5.85 10.71 -12.91
C ASN A 138 6.54 9.72 -11.97
N CYS A 139 7.75 9.30 -12.32
CA CYS A 139 8.53 8.40 -11.50
C CYS A 139 9.98 8.86 -11.40
N GLY A 140 10.65 8.53 -10.29
CA GLY A 140 12.05 8.85 -10.08
C GLY A 140 12.57 8.34 -8.74
N GLY A 141 13.81 7.85 -8.73
CA GLY A 141 14.48 7.38 -7.52
C GLY A 141 13.75 6.27 -6.77
N GLY A 142 12.99 5.41 -7.47
CA GLY A 142 12.16 4.36 -6.87
C GLY A 142 10.76 4.80 -6.42
N HIS A 143 10.39 6.07 -6.62
CA HIS A 143 9.08 6.60 -6.22
C HIS A 143 8.24 7.04 -7.42
N PHE A 144 6.97 7.35 -7.17
CA PHE A 144 6.09 8.00 -8.13
C PHE A 144 5.40 9.23 -7.52
N TRP A 145 4.93 10.14 -8.36
CA TRP A 145 4.07 11.25 -7.97
C TRP A 145 3.12 11.63 -9.12
N PRO A 146 1.94 12.21 -8.84
CA PRO A 146 1.41 12.59 -7.52
C PRO A 146 0.94 11.38 -6.69
N TYR A 147 0.62 11.62 -5.42
CA TYR A 147 0.07 10.64 -4.46
C TYR A 147 0.99 9.48 -4.09
N GLY A 148 2.31 9.61 -4.27
CA GLY A 148 3.29 8.63 -3.76
C GLY A 148 3.51 8.68 -2.25
N LEU A 149 3.09 9.77 -1.59
CA LEU A 149 3.22 9.98 -0.14
C LEU A 149 4.66 9.93 0.39
N ASN A 150 5.61 10.40 -0.43
CA ASN A 150 7.04 10.45 -0.10
C ASN A 150 7.37 11.48 1.00
N TYR A 151 6.59 12.55 1.10
CA TYR A 151 6.81 13.64 2.05
C TYR A 151 5.57 13.90 2.94
N ASP A 152 5.80 14.42 4.14
CA ASP A 152 4.73 14.74 5.11
C ASP A 152 3.68 15.72 4.55
N ASN A 153 4.11 16.69 3.75
CA ASN A 153 3.23 17.69 3.15
C ASN A 153 2.31 17.12 2.04
N GLU A 154 2.50 15.87 1.63
CA GLU A 154 1.61 15.17 0.70
C GLU A 154 0.43 14.51 1.42
N TRP A 155 0.43 14.47 2.75
CA TRP A 155 -0.63 13.83 3.53
C TRP A 155 -1.92 14.65 3.56
N SER A 156 -3.01 13.98 3.22
CA SER A 156 -4.39 14.33 3.57
C SER A 156 -5.24 13.06 3.49
N GLU A 157 -6.43 13.03 4.10
CA GLU A 157 -7.34 11.88 3.97
C GLU A 157 -7.68 11.57 2.50
N THR A 158 -7.85 12.62 1.68
CA THR A 158 -8.08 12.47 0.24
C THR A 158 -6.87 11.87 -0.46
N ASN A 159 -5.66 12.38 -0.18
CA ASN A 159 -4.45 11.89 -0.82
C ASN A 159 -4.10 10.47 -0.38
N ALA A 160 -4.40 10.11 0.87
CA ALA A 160 -4.27 8.74 1.37
C ALA A 160 -5.19 7.78 0.61
N ASN A 161 -6.45 8.14 0.38
CA ASN A 161 -7.35 7.31 -0.42
C ASN A 161 -6.87 7.20 -1.88
N ARG A 162 -6.51 8.33 -2.49
CA ARG A 162 -5.99 8.38 -3.87
C ARG A 162 -4.71 7.57 -4.03
N HIS A 163 -3.82 7.54 -3.04
CA HIS A 163 -2.62 6.72 -3.04
C HIS A 163 -2.96 5.24 -3.26
N VAL A 164 -3.86 4.68 -2.43
CA VAL A 164 -4.23 3.26 -2.55
C VAL A 164 -4.90 2.98 -3.89
N GLN A 165 -5.85 3.83 -4.29
CA GLN A 165 -6.59 3.67 -5.55
C GLN A 165 -5.65 3.75 -6.77
N LEU A 166 -4.64 4.63 -6.72
CA LEU A 166 -3.68 4.78 -7.80
C LEU A 166 -2.68 3.61 -7.83
N VAL A 167 -2.21 3.13 -6.68
CA VAL A 167 -1.39 1.92 -6.57
C VAL A 167 -2.16 0.70 -7.10
N ASP A 168 -3.45 0.55 -6.77
CA ASP A 168 -4.31 -0.51 -7.29
C ASP A 168 -4.44 -0.47 -8.83
N ALA A 169 -4.66 0.72 -9.39
CA ALA A 169 -4.70 0.89 -10.84
C ALA A 169 -3.34 0.59 -11.50
N MET A 170 -2.22 0.93 -10.84
CA MET A 170 -0.88 0.58 -11.32
C MET A 170 -0.64 -0.94 -11.27
N LEU A 171 -1.15 -1.63 -10.25
CA LEU A 171 -1.13 -3.10 -10.18
C LEU A 171 -2.00 -3.72 -11.29
N ALA A 172 -3.18 -3.16 -11.57
CA ALA A 172 -4.04 -3.60 -12.66
C ALA A 172 -3.39 -3.41 -14.04
N ASP A 173 -2.55 -2.38 -14.17
CA ASP A 173 -1.72 -2.19 -15.36
C ASP A 173 -0.62 -3.25 -15.44
N GLY A 174 -0.24 -3.92 -14.35
CA GLY A 174 0.79 -4.97 -14.34
C GLY A 174 2.15 -4.44 -13.90
N MET A 175 2.14 -3.57 -12.88
CA MET A 175 3.29 -3.31 -11.99
C MET A 175 3.66 -4.56 -11.18
#